data_AF-A0A7X6SPB2-F1
#
_entry.id   AF-A0A7X6SPB2-F1
#
_cell.length_a   1.000
_cell.length_b   1.000
_cell.length_c   1.000
_cell.angle_alpha   90.00
_cell.angle_beta   90.00
_cell.angle_gamma   90.00
#
_symmetry.space_group_name_H-M   'P 1'
#
loop_
_entity.id
_entity.type
_entity.pdbx_description
1 polymer ?
#
loop_
_entity_poly.entity_id
_entity_poly.type
_entity_poly.pdbx_seq_one_letter_code
_entity_poly.pdbx_strand_id
1 'polypeptide(L)'
;MSLNYEQIKSQLQSYKPKWESKKTQLEALTIPEDFPFKEFFNASQDIFLQGYEFGKIISEDPEFKSTPIELLQTLNADYFAPIKPEGYQRSLANPDYTVNLYGKDMGQLLSAIYTQYRNTRTYLLFDNYLQLDEDLHLFLTLYDLASSNNANFDDWKKVYLSARLANMYLKSALQNLLRLSPEVDLFRNIIETSDLTDLRYLFRYGNYISDNEFALADFMVQYPSEELKTLANYIVQCWLDGFIRAKKDYSLKKYVNMVIPCGMERLGKLLIEELK
;
A
#
# COMPACT_ATOMS: atom_id res chain seq x y z
N MET A 1 15.17 22.62 6.02
CA MET A 1 15.23 21.59 7.07
C MET A 1 15.37 20.26 6.35
N SER A 2 16.51 19.58 6.44
CA SER A 2 16.68 18.26 5.82
C SER A 2 15.87 17.24 6.61
N LEU A 3 14.92 16.56 5.96
CA LEU A 3 14.18 15.47 6.58
C LEU A 3 15.14 14.29 6.80
N ASN A 4 15.16 13.74 8.01
CA ASN A 4 15.96 12.56 8.35
C ASN A 4 15.04 11.33 8.36
N TYR A 5 15.31 10.33 7.51
CA TYR A 5 14.44 9.17 7.38
C TYR A 5 14.37 8.34 8.66
N GLU A 6 15.52 8.01 9.27
CA GLU A 6 15.59 7.20 10.49
C GLU A 6 14.83 7.84 11.66
N GLN A 7 14.92 9.15 11.81
CA GLN A 7 14.16 9.88 12.82
C GLN A 7 12.64 9.78 12.59
N ILE A 8 12.19 9.99 11.35
CA ILE A 8 10.76 9.87 11.01
C ILE A 8 10.30 8.42 11.18
N LYS A 9 11.08 7.44 10.71
CA LYS A 9 10.78 6.00 10.85
C LYS A 9 10.64 5.61 12.32
N SER A 10 11.55 6.05 13.18
CA SER A 10 11.48 5.82 14.64
C SER A 10 10.21 6.42 15.25
N GLN A 11 9.82 7.62 14.83
CA GLN A 11 8.57 8.26 15.28
C GLN A 11 7.33 7.48 14.84
N LEU A 12 7.29 6.97 13.59
CA LEU A 12 6.20 6.12 13.11
C LEU A 12 6.12 4.83 13.93
N GLN A 13 7.25 4.17 14.17
CA GLN A 13 7.30 2.92 14.93
C GLN A 13 6.89 3.08 16.40
N SER A 14 7.02 4.27 16.99
CA SER A 14 6.57 4.53 18.37
C SER A 14 5.07 4.32 18.60
N TYR A 15 4.26 4.28 17.52
CA TYR A 15 2.83 3.98 17.58
C TYR A 15 2.51 2.49 17.64
N LYS A 16 3.47 1.61 17.38
CA LYS A 16 3.27 0.15 17.31
C LYS A 16 2.56 -0.43 18.55
N PRO A 17 2.94 -0.10 19.81
CA PRO A 17 2.26 -0.66 20.98
C PRO A 17 0.77 -0.25 21.07
N LYS A 18 0.44 0.98 20.67
CA LYS A 18 -0.95 1.48 20.65
C LYS A 18 -1.79 0.78 19.59
N TRP A 19 -1.18 0.56 18.42
CA TRP A 19 -1.80 -0.20 17.34
C TRP A 19 -2.02 -1.66 17.73
N GLU A 20 -1.01 -2.34 18.30
CA GLU A 20 -1.12 -3.74 18.75
C GLU A 20 -2.25 -3.93 19.76
N SER A 21 -2.39 -3.02 20.73
CA SER A 21 -3.49 -3.07 21.69
C SER A 21 -4.87 -2.98 21.02
N LYS A 22 -5.03 -2.09 20.03
CA LYS A 22 -6.29 -1.95 19.29
C LYS A 22 -6.53 -3.12 18.32
N LYS A 23 -5.47 -3.67 17.73
CA LYS A 23 -5.54 -4.85 16.87
C LYS A 23 -6.11 -6.03 17.64
N THR A 24 -5.61 -6.28 18.87
CA THR A 24 -6.18 -7.32 19.74
C THR A 24 -7.66 -7.07 20.04
N GLN A 25 -8.06 -5.82 20.24
CA GLN A 25 -9.47 -5.46 20.43
C GLN A 25 -10.31 -5.77 19.18
N LEU A 26 -9.80 -5.45 17.98
CA LEU A 26 -10.47 -5.73 16.72
C LEU A 26 -10.60 -7.24 16.44
N GLU A 27 -9.57 -8.02 16.73
CA GLU A 27 -9.55 -9.48 16.57
C GLU A 27 -10.57 -10.17 17.48
N ALA A 28 -10.85 -9.60 18.66
CA ALA A 28 -11.86 -10.09 19.58
C ALA A 28 -13.28 -9.56 19.30
N LEU A 29 -13.41 -8.56 18.42
CA LEU A 29 -14.68 -7.88 18.16
C LEU A 29 -15.61 -8.77 17.33
N THR A 30 -16.81 -9.04 17.85
CA THR A 30 -17.89 -9.70 17.10
C THR A 30 -18.99 -8.70 16.82
N ILE A 31 -19.30 -8.47 15.55
CA ILE A 31 -20.31 -7.50 15.11
C ILE A 31 -21.70 -8.17 15.12
N PRO A 32 -22.68 -7.67 15.90
CA PRO A 32 -24.03 -8.25 15.98
C PRO A 32 -24.79 -8.26 14.64
N GLU A 33 -25.78 -9.15 14.50
CA GLU A 33 -26.53 -9.30 13.26
C GLU A 33 -27.33 -8.05 12.87
N ASP A 34 -27.90 -7.37 13.86
CA ASP A 34 -28.72 -6.16 13.70
C ASP A 34 -27.91 -4.85 13.91
N PHE A 35 -26.57 -4.92 13.82
CA PHE A 35 -25.72 -3.77 14.10
C PHE A 35 -25.87 -2.64 13.06
N PRO A 36 -25.97 -1.36 13.46
CA PRO A 36 -26.00 -0.25 12.51
C PRO A 36 -24.75 -0.22 11.63
N PHE A 37 -24.92 -0.03 10.32
CA PHE A 37 -23.82 -0.05 9.34
C PHE A 37 -23.00 -1.35 9.34
N LYS A 38 -23.61 -2.48 9.72
CA LYS A 38 -22.95 -3.80 9.81
C LYS A 38 -22.09 -4.15 8.59
N GLU A 39 -22.60 -3.94 7.38
CA GLU A 39 -21.85 -4.27 6.15
C GLU A 39 -20.55 -3.44 6.05
N PHE A 40 -20.58 -2.16 6.42
CA PHE A 40 -19.39 -1.33 6.52
C PHE A 40 -18.38 -1.84 7.56
N PHE A 41 -18.84 -2.17 8.76
CA PHE A 41 -17.95 -2.62 9.83
C PHE A 41 -17.37 -4.01 9.54
N ASN A 42 -18.16 -4.95 9.03
CA ASN A 42 -17.70 -6.29 8.65
C ASN A 42 -16.64 -6.18 7.55
N ALA A 43 -16.94 -5.51 6.45
CA ALA A 43 -16.00 -5.38 5.34
C ALA A 43 -14.71 -4.64 5.75
N SER A 44 -14.81 -3.64 6.63
CA SER A 44 -13.63 -2.94 7.16
C SER A 44 -12.81 -3.83 8.08
N GLN A 45 -13.45 -4.59 8.97
CA GLN A 45 -12.79 -5.58 9.82
C GLN A 45 -12.06 -6.64 8.99
N ASP A 46 -12.71 -7.18 7.96
CA ASP A 46 -12.12 -8.17 7.05
C ASP A 46 -10.83 -7.64 6.39
N ILE A 47 -10.84 -6.39 5.93
CA ILE A 47 -9.66 -5.76 5.31
C ILE A 47 -8.51 -5.58 6.29
N PHE A 48 -8.80 -5.21 7.53
CA PHE A 48 -7.77 -5.13 8.56
C PHE A 48 -7.20 -6.51 8.86
N LEU A 49 -8.04 -7.53 9.07
CA LEU A 49 -7.61 -8.88 9.39
C LEU A 49 -6.78 -9.51 8.26
N GLN A 50 -7.23 -9.42 7.00
CA GLN A 50 -6.48 -9.87 5.83
C GLN A 50 -5.16 -9.10 5.65
N GLY A 51 -5.13 -7.82 6.04
CA GLY A 51 -3.92 -7.01 6.08
C GLY A 51 -2.94 -7.53 7.14
N TYR A 52 -3.42 -7.82 8.35
CA TYR A 52 -2.61 -8.30 9.46
C TYR A 52 -2.06 -9.71 9.23
N GLU A 53 -2.84 -10.59 8.62
CA GLU A 53 -2.37 -11.91 8.18
C GLU A 53 -1.19 -11.77 7.20
N PHE A 54 -1.34 -10.95 6.17
CA PHE A 54 -0.25 -10.66 5.23
C PHE A 54 0.97 -10.03 5.94
N GLY A 55 0.74 -9.07 6.83
CA GLY A 55 1.79 -8.42 7.63
C GLY A 55 2.54 -9.39 8.53
N LYS A 56 1.86 -10.38 9.10
CA LYS A 56 2.48 -11.45 9.89
C LYS A 56 3.38 -12.30 9.01
N ILE A 57 2.87 -12.77 7.87
CA ILE A 57 3.62 -13.64 6.96
C ILE A 57 4.90 -12.94 6.48
N ILE A 58 4.83 -11.68 6.03
CA ILE A 58 6.02 -10.97 5.56
C ILE A 58 6.99 -10.61 6.71
N SER A 59 6.50 -10.46 7.94
CA SER A 59 7.39 -10.26 9.10
C SER A 59 8.14 -11.53 9.49
N GLU A 60 7.54 -12.70 9.31
CA GLU A 60 8.12 -14.01 9.65
C GLU A 60 8.99 -14.56 8.49
N ASP A 61 8.61 -14.27 7.25
CA ASP A 61 9.28 -14.70 6.02
C ASP A 61 9.37 -13.55 4.99
N PRO A 62 10.29 -12.58 5.18
CA PRO A 62 10.35 -11.35 4.36
C PRO A 62 10.61 -11.54 2.87
N GLU A 63 11.14 -12.70 2.48
CA GLU A 63 11.44 -13.08 1.10
C GLU A 63 10.48 -14.17 0.58
N PHE A 64 9.49 -14.57 1.38
CA PHE A 64 8.54 -15.64 1.07
C PHE A 64 9.19 -16.99 0.72
N LYS A 65 10.37 -17.29 1.27
CA LYS A 65 11.14 -18.50 0.96
C LYS A 65 10.43 -19.78 1.38
N SER A 66 9.77 -19.77 2.54
CA SER A 66 9.02 -20.92 3.06
C SER A 66 7.51 -20.82 2.80
N THR A 67 7.03 -19.64 2.44
CA THR A 67 5.62 -19.41 2.12
C THR A 67 5.25 -20.00 0.74
N PRO A 68 4.23 -20.88 0.64
CA PRO A 68 3.75 -21.41 -0.63
C PRO A 68 3.19 -20.32 -1.54
N ILE A 69 3.47 -20.39 -2.85
CA ILE A 69 2.99 -19.39 -3.80
C ILE A 69 1.46 -19.41 -3.93
N GLU A 70 0.83 -20.57 -3.79
CA GLU A 70 -0.62 -20.74 -3.86
C GLU A 70 -1.33 -20.00 -2.71
N LEU A 71 -0.70 -19.96 -1.52
CA LEU A 71 -1.19 -19.18 -0.40
C LEU A 71 -1.12 -17.68 -0.71
N LEU A 72 0.00 -17.19 -1.26
CA LEU A 72 0.16 -15.79 -1.64
C LEU A 72 -0.84 -15.38 -2.73
N GLN A 73 -1.08 -16.25 -3.72
CA GLN A 73 -2.08 -16.04 -4.77
C GLN A 73 -3.49 -15.94 -4.17
N THR A 74 -3.82 -16.81 -3.21
CA THR A 74 -5.12 -16.78 -2.50
C THR A 74 -5.27 -15.47 -1.72
N LEU A 75 -4.28 -15.11 -0.89
CA LEU A 75 -4.29 -13.86 -0.13
C LEU A 75 -4.37 -12.61 -1.00
N ASN A 76 -3.78 -12.64 -2.19
CA ASN A 76 -3.90 -11.58 -3.18
C ASN A 76 -5.31 -11.55 -3.80
N ALA A 77 -5.83 -12.68 -4.25
CA ALA A 77 -7.16 -12.76 -4.84
C ALA A 77 -8.24 -12.26 -3.87
N ASP A 78 -8.23 -12.75 -2.63
CA ASP A 78 -9.24 -12.45 -1.62
C ASP A 78 -9.22 -10.99 -1.20
N TYR A 79 -8.04 -10.42 -0.96
CA TYR A 79 -7.91 -9.03 -0.54
C TYR A 79 -8.43 -8.06 -1.59
N PHE A 80 -8.14 -8.33 -2.86
CA PHE A 80 -8.48 -7.44 -3.97
C PHE A 80 -9.83 -7.76 -4.63
N ALA A 81 -10.47 -8.90 -4.31
CA ALA A 81 -11.76 -9.30 -4.89
C ALA A 81 -12.83 -8.21 -4.82
N PRO A 82 -13.02 -7.47 -3.70
CA PRO A 82 -14.04 -6.42 -3.65
C PRO A 82 -13.80 -5.24 -4.60
N ILE A 83 -12.59 -5.04 -5.12
CA ILE A 83 -12.28 -3.92 -6.03
C ILE A 83 -12.00 -4.37 -7.46
N LYS A 84 -12.14 -5.67 -7.74
CA LYS A 84 -12.13 -6.19 -9.11
C LYS A 84 -13.44 -5.91 -9.82
N PRO A 85 -13.47 -5.87 -11.17
CA PRO A 85 -14.70 -5.61 -11.94
C PRO A 85 -15.90 -6.45 -11.49
N GLU A 86 -15.69 -7.72 -11.14
CA GLU A 86 -16.73 -8.65 -10.72
C GLU A 86 -17.30 -8.33 -9.32
N GLY A 87 -16.46 -7.84 -8.41
CA GLY A 87 -16.83 -7.50 -7.03
C GLY A 87 -17.22 -6.04 -6.82
N TYR A 88 -16.74 -5.13 -7.67
CA TYR A 88 -16.83 -3.69 -7.46
C TYR A 88 -18.27 -3.17 -7.38
N GLN A 89 -19.20 -3.79 -8.11
CA GLN A 89 -20.61 -3.39 -8.11
C GLN A 89 -21.29 -3.53 -6.73
N ARG A 90 -20.75 -4.37 -5.84
CA ARG A 90 -21.24 -4.59 -4.47
C ARG A 90 -20.21 -4.24 -3.41
N SER A 91 -19.27 -3.39 -3.78
CA SER A 91 -18.15 -3.02 -2.91
C SER A 91 -18.42 -1.70 -2.22
N LEU A 92 -18.01 -1.58 -0.97
CA LEU A 92 -18.04 -0.29 -0.28
C LEU A 92 -17.05 0.73 -0.88
N ALA A 93 -16.07 0.26 -1.66
CA ALA A 93 -15.19 1.11 -2.45
C ALA A 93 -15.88 1.70 -3.70
N ASN A 94 -17.08 1.23 -4.03
CA ASN A 94 -17.93 1.84 -5.04
C ASN A 94 -18.87 2.85 -4.37
N PRO A 95 -18.69 4.16 -4.63
CA PRO A 95 -19.49 5.19 -3.97
C PRO A 95 -20.98 5.08 -4.33
N ASP A 96 -21.34 4.63 -5.53
CA ASP A 96 -22.75 4.49 -5.92
C ASP A 96 -23.43 3.38 -5.11
N TYR A 97 -22.73 2.27 -4.89
CA TYR A 97 -23.22 1.18 -4.06
C TYR A 97 -23.43 1.63 -2.61
N THR A 98 -22.42 2.27 -2.01
CA THR A 98 -22.47 2.72 -0.62
C THR A 98 -23.50 3.83 -0.41
N VAL A 99 -23.70 4.71 -1.39
CA VAL A 99 -24.78 5.73 -1.37
C VAL A 99 -26.16 5.10 -1.45
N ASN A 100 -26.34 4.04 -2.25
CA ASN A 100 -27.61 3.32 -2.30
C ASN A 100 -27.94 2.64 -0.95
N LEU A 101 -26.93 2.18 -0.21
CA LEU A 101 -27.10 1.57 1.12
C LEU A 101 -27.39 2.59 2.22
N TYR A 102 -26.65 3.70 2.26
CA TYR A 102 -26.61 4.60 3.44
C TYR A 102 -27.04 6.04 3.15
N GLY A 103 -27.55 6.31 1.95
CA GLY A 103 -27.88 7.65 1.50
C GLY A 103 -26.65 8.45 1.08
N LYS A 104 -26.90 9.62 0.48
CA LYS A 104 -25.86 10.43 -0.19
C LYS A 104 -24.70 10.81 0.74
N ASP A 105 -24.99 11.46 1.86
CA ASP A 105 -23.95 12.05 2.71
C ASP A 105 -23.16 10.96 3.45
N MET A 106 -23.86 10.06 4.13
CA MET A 106 -23.21 8.98 4.89
C MET A 106 -22.54 7.97 3.95
N GLY A 107 -23.17 7.60 2.84
CA GLY A 107 -22.61 6.63 1.90
C GLY A 107 -21.30 7.11 1.26
N GLN A 108 -21.20 8.39 0.90
CA GLN A 108 -19.96 8.98 0.39
C GLN A 108 -18.84 8.94 1.46
N LEU A 109 -19.17 9.29 2.71
CA LEU A 109 -18.20 9.26 3.81
C LEU A 109 -17.68 7.85 4.07
N LEU A 110 -18.58 6.87 4.17
CA LEU A 110 -18.23 5.48 4.42
C LEU A 110 -17.40 4.89 3.28
N SER A 111 -17.70 5.22 2.02
CA SER A 111 -16.91 4.77 0.88
C SER A 111 -15.48 5.33 0.90
N ALA A 112 -15.33 6.60 1.26
CA ALA A 112 -14.02 7.24 1.41
C ALA A 112 -13.20 6.58 2.55
N ILE A 113 -13.84 6.31 3.70
CA ILE A 113 -13.20 5.66 4.84
C ILE A 113 -12.81 4.22 4.51
N TYR A 114 -13.71 3.44 3.90
CA TYR A 114 -13.42 2.06 3.51
C TYR A 114 -12.23 1.99 2.53
N THR A 115 -12.21 2.88 1.53
CA THR A 115 -11.08 2.97 0.59
C THR A 115 -9.77 3.33 1.29
N GLN A 116 -9.82 4.16 2.33
CA GLN A 116 -8.64 4.47 3.14
C GLN A 116 -8.11 3.24 3.90
N TYR A 117 -8.98 2.47 4.55
CA TYR A 117 -8.60 1.26 5.32
C TYR A 117 -7.92 0.20 4.45
N ARG A 118 -8.23 0.17 3.16
CA ARG A 118 -7.56 -0.71 2.18
C ARG A 118 -6.07 -0.40 1.97
N ASN A 119 -5.52 0.66 2.57
CA ASN A 119 -4.08 0.91 2.58
C ASN A 119 -3.34 0.13 3.68
N THR A 120 -4.04 -0.69 4.48
CA THR A 120 -3.45 -1.45 5.61
C THR A 120 -2.21 -2.26 5.19
N ARG A 121 -2.25 -2.98 4.06
CA ARG A 121 -1.08 -3.72 3.55
C ARG A 121 0.11 -2.81 3.27
N THR A 122 -0.14 -1.70 2.56
CA THR A 122 0.90 -0.69 2.28
C THR A 122 1.50 -0.13 3.56
N TYR A 123 0.68 0.20 4.56
CA TYR A 123 1.20 0.72 5.82
C TYR A 123 2.05 -0.29 6.58
N LEU A 124 1.69 -1.58 6.55
CA LEU A 124 2.50 -2.65 7.14
C LEU A 124 3.85 -2.81 6.43
N LEU A 125 3.87 -2.75 5.09
CA LEU A 125 5.11 -2.82 4.30
C LEU A 125 6.09 -1.68 4.59
N PHE A 126 5.56 -0.49 4.89
CA PHE A 126 6.37 0.69 5.21
C PHE A 126 6.57 0.91 6.72
N ASP A 127 6.21 -0.05 7.58
CA ASP A 127 6.24 0.11 9.05
C ASP A 127 5.53 1.41 9.53
N ASN A 128 4.48 1.83 8.83
CA ASN A 128 3.75 3.05 9.11
C ASN A 128 2.69 2.81 10.21
N TYR A 129 3.16 2.50 11.42
CA TYR A 129 2.30 2.24 12.57
C TYR A 129 1.49 3.46 13.02
N LEU A 130 1.89 4.68 12.64
CA LEU A 130 1.08 5.88 12.81
C LEU A 130 -0.25 5.76 12.06
N GLN A 131 -0.21 5.49 10.75
CA GLN A 131 -1.43 5.38 9.95
C GLN A 131 -2.26 4.15 10.35
N LEU A 132 -1.61 3.03 10.70
CA LEU A 132 -2.31 1.86 11.21
C LEU A 132 -3.05 2.14 12.53
N ASP A 133 -2.42 2.83 13.48
CA ASP A 133 -3.04 3.22 14.75
C ASP A 133 -4.20 4.20 14.53
N GLU A 134 -4.03 5.21 13.68
CA GLU A 134 -5.07 6.20 13.38
C GLU A 134 -6.28 5.60 12.67
N ASP A 135 -6.06 4.74 11.66
CA ASP A 135 -7.16 4.09 10.93
C ASP A 135 -7.97 3.17 11.85
N LEU A 136 -7.27 2.42 12.72
CA LEU A 136 -7.94 1.54 13.67
C LEU A 136 -8.62 2.30 14.80
N HIS A 137 -8.04 3.41 15.26
CA HIS A 137 -8.69 4.31 16.21
C HIS A 137 -9.96 4.92 15.60
N LEU A 138 -9.91 5.35 14.33
CA LEU A 138 -11.09 5.82 13.61
C LEU A 138 -12.16 4.72 13.54
N PHE A 139 -11.79 3.49 13.19
CA PHE A 139 -12.73 2.37 13.12
C PHE A 139 -13.46 2.17 14.46
N LEU A 140 -12.71 2.08 15.56
CA LEU A 140 -13.27 1.86 16.89
C LEU A 140 -14.14 3.04 17.35
N THR A 141 -13.73 4.28 17.06
CA THR A 141 -14.52 5.46 17.42
C THR A 141 -15.85 5.50 16.66
N LEU A 142 -15.85 5.16 15.37
CA LEU A 142 -17.07 5.09 14.59
C LEU A 142 -17.96 3.91 15.03
N TYR A 143 -17.34 2.80 15.43
CA TYR A 143 -18.05 1.64 16.00
C TYR A 143 -18.78 2.02 17.30
N ASP A 144 -18.15 2.80 18.19
CA ASP A 144 -18.78 3.28 19.42
C ASP A 144 -19.95 4.25 19.13
N LEU A 145 -19.80 5.11 18.12
CA LEU A 145 -20.88 5.99 17.67
C LEU A 145 -22.07 5.17 17.12
N ALA A 146 -21.80 4.19 16.26
CA ALA A 146 -22.81 3.29 15.73
C ALA A 146 -23.51 2.49 16.83
N SER A 147 -22.76 1.97 17.81
CA SER A 147 -23.28 1.25 18.98
C SER A 147 -24.21 2.11 19.84
N SER A 148 -23.99 3.41 19.86
CA SER A 148 -24.82 4.40 20.55
C SER A 148 -26.02 4.86 19.71
N ASN A 149 -26.30 4.20 18.57
CA ASN A 149 -27.30 4.58 17.57
C ASN A 149 -27.11 6.01 17.02
N ASN A 150 -25.89 6.54 17.04
CA ASN A 150 -25.59 7.82 16.42
C ASN A 150 -25.30 7.64 14.93
N ALA A 151 -26.28 7.97 14.09
CA ALA A 151 -26.16 8.01 12.63
C ALA A 151 -26.06 9.45 12.07
N ASN A 152 -25.71 10.43 12.91
CA ASN A 152 -25.59 11.82 12.49
C ASN A 152 -24.33 12.02 11.62
N PHE A 153 -24.53 12.52 10.40
CA PHE A 153 -23.45 12.74 9.44
C PHE A 153 -22.39 13.73 9.94
N ASP A 154 -22.78 14.84 10.56
CA ASP A 154 -21.82 15.87 11.00
C ASP A 154 -20.92 15.36 12.12
N ASP A 155 -21.44 14.53 13.03
CA ASP A 155 -20.64 13.88 14.07
C ASP A 155 -19.60 12.93 13.47
N TRP A 156 -20.02 12.04 12.55
CA TRP A 156 -19.11 11.11 11.87
C TRP A 156 -18.06 11.84 11.05
N LYS A 157 -18.48 12.86 10.30
CA LYS A 157 -17.58 13.71 9.50
C LYS A 157 -16.56 14.42 10.37
N LYS A 158 -16.97 14.93 11.55
CA LYS A 158 -16.06 15.57 12.50
C LYS A 158 -14.99 14.59 12.99
N VAL A 159 -15.38 13.38 13.39
CA VAL A 159 -14.44 12.33 13.81
C VAL A 159 -13.46 11.99 12.67
N TYR A 160 -13.97 11.79 11.46
CA TYR A 160 -13.16 11.53 10.27
C TYR A 160 -12.14 12.66 10.00
N LEU A 161 -12.59 13.92 10.00
CA LEU A 161 -11.71 15.07 9.77
C LEU A 161 -10.66 15.21 10.87
N SER A 162 -11.02 14.99 12.13
CA SER A 162 -10.08 15.01 13.25
C SER A 162 -8.98 13.95 13.07
N ALA A 163 -9.33 12.72 12.69
CA ALA A 163 -8.35 11.68 12.38
C ALA A 163 -7.46 12.06 11.17
N ARG A 164 -8.07 12.62 10.11
CA ARG A 164 -7.34 12.97 8.88
C ARG A 164 -6.34 14.10 9.08
N LEU A 165 -6.68 15.08 9.92
CA LEU A 165 -5.87 16.27 10.21
C LEU A 165 -4.89 16.06 11.37
N ALA A 166 -4.97 14.96 12.10
CA ALA A 166 -3.98 14.59 13.10
C ALA A 166 -2.61 14.32 12.43
N ASN A 167 -1.52 14.59 13.17
CA ASN A 167 -0.15 14.24 12.79
C ASN A 167 0.29 14.66 11.37
N MET A 168 -0.28 15.74 10.82
CA MET A 168 -0.06 16.17 9.43
C MET A 168 1.42 16.43 9.11
N TYR A 169 2.21 16.89 10.08
CA TYR A 169 3.65 17.04 9.91
C TYR A 169 4.33 15.70 9.59
N LEU A 170 4.10 14.66 10.39
CA LEU A 170 4.71 13.33 10.18
C LEU A 170 4.26 12.70 8.86
N LYS A 171 2.96 12.79 8.55
CA LYS A 171 2.39 12.32 7.29
C LYS A 171 3.06 13.00 6.08
N SER A 172 3.20 14.32 6.15
CA SER A 172 3.83 15.11 5.08
C SER A 172 5.34 14.85 4.98
N ALA A 173 6.02 14.70 6.11
CA ALA A 173 7.44 14.38 6.17
C ALA A 173 7.72 13.01 5.51
N LEU A 174 6.97 11.97 5.89
CA LEU A 174 7.08 10.65 5.27
C LEU A 174 6.79 10.70 3.77
N GLN A 175 5.74 11.41 3.35
CA GLN A 175 5.39 11.51 1.93
C GLN A 175 6.49 12.19 1.10
N ASN A 176 7.18 13.19 1.67
CA ASN A 176 8.33 13.82 1.03
C ASN A 176 9.55 12.88 1.00
N LEU A 177 9.80 12.15 2.08
CA LEU A 177 10.88 11.14 2.13
C LEU A 177 10.68 10.04 1.09
N LEU A 178 9.46 9.49 0.97
CA LEU A 178 9.10 8.48 -0.04
C LEU A 178 9.37 8.94 -1.48
N ARG A 179 9.38 10.25 -1.75
CA ARG A 179 9.58 10.82 -3.09
C ARG A 179 11.01 11.28 -3.35
N LEU A 180 11.75 11.65 -2.30
CA LEU A 180 12.98 12.44 -2.41
C LEU A 180 14.18 11.79 -1.72
N SER A 181 13.95 10.88 -0.78
CA SER A 181 15.03 10.25 -0.01
C SER A 181 15.41 8.90 -0.62
N PRO A 182 16.69 8.69 -0.99
CA PRO A 182 17.17 7.38 -1.45
C PRO A 182 17.21 6.35 -0.32
N GLU A 183 17.09 6.77 0.94
CA GLU A 183 17.05 5.87 2.11
C GLU A 183 15.71 5.13 2.21
N VAL A 184 14.66 5.61 1.54
CA VAL A 184 13.38 4.90 1.43
C VAL A 184 13.44 3.94 0.25
N ASP A 185 14.08 2.80 0.47
CA ASP A 185 14.57 1.93 -0.60
C ASP A 185 13.77 0.64 -0.80
N LEU A 186 12.64 0.43 -0.10
CA LEU A 186 11.87 -0.82 -0.11
C LEU A 186 11.73 -1.45 -1.51
N PHE A 187 11.22 -0.69 -2.50
CA PHE A 187 11.03 -1.20 -3.86
C PHE A 187 12.34 -1.38 -4.63
N ARG A 188 13.31 -0.49 -4.41
CA ARG A 188 14.65 -0.61 -5.00
C ARG A 188 15.34 -1.87 -4.48
N ASN A 189 15.24 -2.13 -3.19
CA ASN A 189 15.78 -3.30 -2.51
C ASN A 189 15.17 -4.58 -3.11
N ILE A 190 13.84 -4.65 -3.30
CA ILE A 190 13.21 -5.79 -3.99
C ILE A 190 13.86 -6.04 -5.36
N ILE A 191 14.10 -5.01 -6.16
CA ILE A 191 14.71 -5.15 -7.50
C ILE A 191 16.18 -5.61 -7.43
N GLU A 192 16.95 -5.05 -6.51
CA GLU A 192 18.39 -5.33 -6.42
C GLU A 192 18.68 -6.70 -5.80
N THR A 193 17.89 -7.12 -4.80
CA THR A 193 18.22 -8.27 -3.92
C THR A 193 17.40 -9.53 -4.17
N SER A 194 16.21 -9.44 -4.78
CA SER A 194 15.37 -10.64 -5.00
C SER A 194 15.98 -11.60 -6.01
N ASP A 195 15.68 -12.89 -5.82
CA ASP A 195 15.79 -13.88 -6.88
C ASP A 195 14.63 -13.69 -7.87
N LEU A 196 14.93 -13.11 -9.04
CA LEU A 196 13.93 -12.80 -10.05
C LEU A 196 13.41 -14.04 -10.80
N THR A 197 13.96 -15.22 -10.55
CA THR A 197 13.43 -16.48 -11.08
C THR A 197 12.31 -17.05 -10.21
N ASP A 198 12.17 -16.54 -8.98
CA ASP A 198 11.14 -16.94 -8.03
C ASP A 198 10.06 -15.85 -7.93
N LEU A 199 8.93 -16.05 -8.60
CA LEU A 199 7.87 -15.04 -8.75
C LEU A 199 7.20 -14.62 -7.43
N ARG A 200 7.49 -15.28 -6.31
CA ARG A 200 6.97 -14.89 -4.99
C ARG A 200 7.36 -13.46 -4.61
N TYR A 201 8.48 -12.92 -5.11
CA TYR A 201 8.88 -11.54 -4.81
C TYR A 201 7.84 -10.50 -5.26
N LEU A 202 7.02 -10.78 -6.28
CA LEU A 202 6.01 -9.85 -6.81
C LEU A 202 5.02 -9.43 -5.71
N PHE A 203 4.70 -10.33 -4.78
CA PHE A 203 3.79 -10.02 -3.68
C PHE A 203 4.37 -9.03 -2.66
N ARG A 204 5.70 -8.84 -2.62
CA ARG A 204 6.37 -7.91 -1.69
C ARG A 204 6.05 -6.44 -2.00
N TYR A 205 5.55 -6.15 -3.21
CA TYR A 205 5.08 -4.80 -3.57
C TYR A 205 3.77 -4.41 -2.88
N GLY A 206 2.99 -5.36 -2.37
CA GLY A 206 1.71 -5.11 -1.69
C GLY A 206 0.56 -4.65 -2.60
N ASN A 207 0.81 -4.59 -3.92
CA ASN A 207 -0.20 -4.28 -4.93
C ASN A 207 -0.90 -5.55 -5.40
N TYR A 208 -2.00 -5.37 -6.14
CA TYR A 208 -2.66 -6.47 -6.81
C TYR A 208 -1.74 -7.05 -7.89
N ILE A 209 -1.44 -8.34 -7.79
CA ILE A 209 -0.68 -9.10 -8.79
C ILE A 209 -1.65 -9.96 -9.58
N SER A 210 -1.65 -9.80 -10.91
CA SER A 210 -2.46 -10.58 -11.83
C SER A 210 -1.61 -11.51 -12.68
N ASP A 211 -2.28 -12.33 -13.52
CA ASP A 211 -1.61 -13.18 -14.50
C ASP A 211 -0.73 -12.37 -15.47
N ASN A 212 -1.02 -11.07 -15.68
CA ASN A 212 -0.21 -10.20 -16.53
C ASN A 212 1.17 -9.93 -15.91
N GLU A 213 1.25 -9.64 -14.62
CA GLU A 213 2.52 -9.39 -13.93
C GLU A 213 3.37 -10.67 -13.90
N PHE A 214 2.75 -11.85 -13.69
CA PHE A 214 3.44 -13.14 -13.79
C PHE A 214 3.97 -13.40 -15.20
N ALA A 215 3.12 -13.25 -16.22
CA ALA A 215 3.52 -13.45 -17.61
C ALA A 215 4.64 -12.49 -18.03
N LEU A 216 4.60 -11.25 -17.54
CA LEU A 216 5.63 -10.25 -17.81
C LEU A 216 6.95 -10.62 -17.12
N ALA A 217 6.93 -11.04 -15.86
CA ALA A 217 8.11 -11.51 -15.15
C ALA A 217 8.75 -12.72 -15.86
N ASP A 218 7.94 -13.70 -16.25
CA ASP A 218 8.39 -14.89 -16.98
C ASP A 218 9.01 -14.53 -18.33
N PHE A 219 8.37 -13.62 -19.07
CA PHE A 219 8.92 -13.10 -20.33
C PHE A 219 10.28 -12.44 -20.11
N MET A 220 10.40 -11.61 -19.07
CA MET A 220 11.64 -10.91 -18.75
C MET A 220 12.75 -11.88 -18.33
N VAL A 221 12.44 -12.99 -17.66
CA VAL A 221 13.42 -14.05 -17.36
C VAL A 221 13.94 -14.72 -18.65
N GLN A 222 13.08 -14.93 -19.64
CA GLN A 222 13.44 -15.58 -20.91
C GLN A 222 14.14 -14.63 -21.90
N TYR A 223 13.99 -13.31 -21.74
CA TYR A 223 14.53 -12.34 -22.68
C TYR A 223 16.07 -12.40 -22.79
N PRO A 224 16.67 -12.29 -23.99
CA PRO A 224 18.12 -12.36 -24.16
C PRO A 224 18.88 -11.31 -23.33
N SER A 225 19.86 -11.75 -22.53
CA SER A 225 20.60 -10.88 -21.60
C SER A 225 21.30 -9.70 -22.29
N GLU A 226 21.90 -9.92 -23.45
CA GLU A 226 22.64 -8.89 -24.18
C GLU A 226 21.71 -7.84 -24.81
N GLU A 227 20.52 -8.27 -25.26
CA GLU A 227 19.50 -7.34 -25.73
C GLU A 227 18.91 -6.51 -24.59
N LEU A 228 18.66 -7.11 -23.41
CA LEU A 228 18.22 -6.35 -22.22
C LEU A 228 19.24 -5.30 -21.80
N LYS A 229 20.54 -5.63 -21.80
CA LYS A 229 21.61 -4.67 -21.50
C LYS A 229 21.62 -3.53 -22.52
N THR A 230 21.53 -3.87 -23.82
CA THR A 230 21.46 -2.87 -24.89
C THR A 230 20.26 -1.95 -24.72
N LEU A 231 19.10 -2.51 -24.35
CA LEU A 231 17.88 -1.76 -24.08
C LEU A 231 18.04 -0.84 -22.87
N ALA A 232 18.60 -1.32 -21.76
CA ALA A 232 18.86 -0.52 -20.56
C ALA A 232 19.78 0.68 -20.88
N ASN A 233 20.90 0.43 -21.56
CA ASN A 233 21.84 1.47 -21.97
C ASN A 233 21.16 2.51 -22.88
N TYR A 234 20.34 2.04 -23.84
CA TYR A 234 19.61 2.94 -24.73
C TYR A 234 18.58 3.81 -23.99
N ILE A 235 17.88 3.25 -22.99
CA ILE A 235 16.93 4.00 -22.15
C ILE A 235 17.66 5.09 -21.37
N VAL A 236 18.79 4.78 -20.74
CA VAL A 236 19.60 5.76 -19.99
C VAL A 236 20.17 6.82 -20.93
N GLN A 237 20.67 6.43 -22.11
CA GLN A 237 21.14 7.37 -23.12
C GLN A 237 20.02 8.33 -23.56
N CYS A 238 18.82 7.82 -23.83
CA CYS A 238 17.67 8.66 -24.21
C CYS A 238 17.30 9.67 -23.12
N TRP A 239 17.41 9.26 -21.85
CA TRP A 239 17.20 10.14 -20.70
C TRP A 239 18.24 11.25 -20.64
N LEU A 240 19.53 10.92 -20.77
CA LEU A 240 20.64 11.89 -20.83
C LEU A 240 20.51 12.85 -22.02
N ASP A 241 20.20 12.34 -23.21
CA ASP A 241 19.99 13.13 -24.41
C ASP A 241 18.84 14.14 -24.25
N GLY A 242 17.83 13.78 -23.45
CA GLY A 242 16.75 14.70 -23.09
C GLY A 242 17.24 15.97 -22.39
N PHE A 243 18.21 15.83 -21.48
CA PHE A 243 18.85 16.98 -20.82
C PHE A 243 19.71 17.78 -21.79
N ILE A 244 20.49 17.11 -22.63
CA ILE A 244 21.37 17.73 -23.63
C ILE A 244 20.53 18.57 -24.62
N ARG A 245 19.47 17.98 -25.19
CA ARG A 245 18.55 18.68 -26.12
C ARG A 245 17.88 19.88 -25.45
N ALA A 246 17.50 19.75 -24.18
CA ALA A 246 16.91 20.84 -23.41
C ALA A 246 17.93 21.89 -22.92
N LYS A 247 19.22 21.71 -23.22
CA LYS A 247 20.33 22.55 -22.71
C LYS A 247 20.33 22.67 -21.19
N LYS A 248 20.00 21.58 -20.49
CA LYS A 248 20.00 21.50 -19.03
C LYS A 248 21.19 20.66 -18.55
N ASP A 249 21.91 21.18 -17.56
CA ASP A 249 22.99 20.44 -16.93
C ASP A 249 22.44 19.36 -15.98
N TYR A 250 22.64 18.09 -16.34
CA TYR A 250 22.24 16.95 -15.53
C TYR A 250 23.26 16.58 -14.46
N SER A 251 24.51 17.07 -14.54
CA SER A 251 25.55 16.79 -13.51
C SER A 251 25.21 17.39 -12.15
N LEU A 252 24.33 18.39 -12.12
CA LEU A 252 23.78 18.98 -10.90
C LEU A 252 22.69 18.11 -10.24
N LYS A 253 22.22 17.05 -10.91
CA LYS A 253 21.21 16.14 -10.39
C LYS A 253 21.86 15.11 -9.48
N LYS A 254 21.28 14.96 -8.28
CA LYS A 254 21.75 14.00 -7.27
C LYS A 254 20.98 12.68 -7.28
N TYR A 255 19.73 12.71 -7.75
CA TYR A 255 18.80 11.60 -7.67
C TYR A 255 18.06 11.46 -8.99
N VAL A 256 17.78 10.21 -9.35
CA VAL A 256 16.89 9.83 -10.44
C VAL A 256 15.67 9.13 -9.83
N ASN A 257 14.49 9.43 -10.35
CA ASN A 257 13.28 8.70 -10.01
C ASN A 257 12.96 7.72 -11.13
N MET A 258 12.75 6.45 -10.79
CA MET A 258 12.44 5.39 -11.74
C MET A 258 11.08 4.79 -11.41
N VAL A 259 10.29 4.58 -12.46
CA VAL A 259 9.02 3.85 -12.38
C VAL A 259 9.19 2.59 -13.21
N ILE A 260 9.43 1.48 -12.54
CA ILE A 260 9.64 0.17 -13.16
C ILE A 260 8.34 -0.60 -13.00
N PRO A 261 7.68 -1.02 -14.11
CA PRO A 261 6.49 -1.84 -14.03
C PRO A 261 6.78 -3.16 -13.29
N CYS A 262 5.82 -3.61 -12.48
CA CYS A 262 5.93 -4.90 -11.81
C CYS A 262 6.00 -6.02 -12.86
N GLY A 263 6.95 -6.93 -12.72
CA GLY A 263 7.34 -7.92 -13.73
C GLY A 263 8.50 -7.50 -14.65
N MET A 264 8.96 -6.24 -14.61
CA MET A 264 10.13 -5.76 -15.38
C MET A 264 11.40 -5.57 -14.53
N GLU A 265 11.47 -6.17 -13.35
CA GLU A 265 12.53 -5.97 -12.36
C GLU A 265 13.90 -6.35 -12.92
N ARG A 266 13.99 -7.32 -13.83
CA ARG A 266 15.26 -7.69 -14.48
C ARG A 266 15.85 -6.55 -15.32
N LEU A 267 15.01 -5.83 -16.07
CA LEU A 267 15.41 -4.60 -16.75
C LEU A 267 15.66 -3.48 -15.75
N GLY A 268 14.79 -3.37 -14.74
CA GLY A 268 14.95 -2.42 -13.64
C GLY A 268 16.31 -2.48 -12.96
N LYS A 269 16.81 -3.69 -12.71
CA LYS A 269 18.13 -3.94 -12.12
C LYS A 269 19.26 -3.41 -13.01
N LEU A 270 19.19 -3.64 -14.32
CA LEU A 270 20.16 -3.11 -15.28
C LEU A 270 20.10 -1.58 -15.36
N LEU A 271 18.91 -0.98 -15.33
CA LEU A 271 18.75 0.48 -15.31
C LEU A 271 19.37 1.09 -14.04
N ILE A 272 19.18 0.46 -12.89
CA ILE A 272 19.81 0.88 -11.63
C ILE A 272 21.34 0.79 -11.73
N GLU A 273 21.87 -0.28 -12.30
CA GLU A 273 23.31 -0.48 -12.50
C GLU A 273 23.93 0.58 -13.43
N GLU A 274 23.26 0.93 -14.52
CA GLU A 274 23.73 1.93 -15.50
C GLU A 274 23.62 3.37 -14.98
N LEU A 275 22.71 3.65 -14.03
CA LEU A 275 22.51 4.98 -13.43
C LEU A 275 23.34 5.25 -12.18
N LYS A 276 24.06 4.24 -11.67
CA LYS A 276 25.00 4.37 -10.54
C LYS A 276 26.33 4.96 -10.98
#